data_AF-A0A0D3HMU6-F1
#
_entry.id   AF-A0A0D3HMU6-F1
#
_cell.length_a   1.000
_cell.length_b   1.000
_cell.length_c   1.000
_cell.angle_alpha   90.00
_cell.angle_beta   90.00
_cell.angle_gamma   90.00
#
_symmetry.space_group_name_H-M   'P 1'
#
loop_
_entity.id
_entity.type
_entity.pdbx_description
1 polymer ?
#
loop_
_entity_poly.entity_id
_entity_poly.type
_entity_poly.pdbx_seq_one_letter_code
_entity_poly.pdbx_strand_id
1 'polypeptide(L)'
;MPRRRRGVPPAPSPAPATIDYSLTYNEIAASGAPGAKDFVKNHGLYLLLLETPSGFSIFSLCGVYIHLPDAIQVIWLKEFQKFDDKSSAINVDTGVNKQLTEMIMKWRRPAQKLVVGKPEYKSIIETTLGIPCLYDEVVMDIMWAMKRLIRYFVPTETPELPEEDSLTMSQGLRMFLSRYGFEIEPEMVYSDIVRAAAIVFRCDAVEKDLYEHLQHLGRHLKNVSGIDYENWGTVKLATAFKIICSRKIDKSDEMFSDDVRSKLLDDADKYKDLVFPTGCIANYKKILGLNILRNDKMDQLAEFVKVARIKAEHVRVKPMLNRSLNLLQAK
;
A
#
# COMPACT_ATOMS: atom_id res chain seq x y z
N MET A 1 -44.70 -14.34 -43.75
CA MET A 1 -43.67 -14.78 -42.77
C MET A 1 -43.30 -13.61 -41.87
N PRO A 2 -43.52 -13.68 -40.54
CA PRO A 2 -43.15 -12.60 -39.64
C PRO A 2 -41.65 -12.66 -39.31
N ARG A 3 -40.98 -11.51 -39.40
CA ARG A 3 -39.54 -11.34 -39.12
C ARG A 3 -39.25 -11.63 -37.64
N ARG A 4 -38.34 -12.58 -37.38
CA ARG A 4 -37.78 -12.86 -36.05
C ARG A 4 -37.09 -11.60 -35.51
N ARG A 5 -37.57 -11.08 -34.38
CA ARG A 5 -36.82 -10.10 -33.58
C ARG A 5 -35.58 -10.80 -33.05
N ARG A 6 -34.38 -10.31 -33.40
CA ARG A 6 -33.14 -10.72 -32.74
C ARG A 6 -33.25 -10.28 -31.28
N GLY A 7 -33.23 -11.25 -30.36
CA GLY A 7 -33.17 -10.97 -28.93
C GLY A 7 -31.90 -10.20 -28.61
N VAL A 8 -32.05 -9.15 -27.82
CA VAL A 8 -30.93 -8.44 -27.20
C VAL A 8 -30.21 -9.45 -26.30
N PRO A 9 -28.87 -9.56 -26.34
CA PRO A 9 -28.14 -10.41 -25.41
C PRO A 9 -28.49 -10.02 -23.97
N PRO A 10 -28.67 -10.97 -23.04
CA PRO A 10 -28.83 -10.62 -21.64
C PRO A 10 -27.64 -9.77 -21.21
N ALA A 11 -27.91 -8.72 -20.43
CA ALA A 11 -26.87 -7.89 -19.85
C ALA A 11 -25.84 -8.80 -19.15
N PRO A 12 -24.53 -8.51 -19.24
CA PRO A 12 -23.53 -9.28 -18.52
C PRO A 12 -23.94 -9.34 -17.05
N SER A 13 -24.00 -10.55 -16.50
CA SER A 13 -24.29 -10.75 -15.08
C SER A 13 -23.37 -9.84 -14.27
N PRO A 14 -23.88 -9.11 -13.26
CA PRO A 14 -23.02 -8.29 -12.41
C PRO A 14 -21.91 -9.19 -11.87
N ALA A 15 -20.67 -8.68 -11.88
CA ALA A 15 -19.54 -9.38 -11.30
C ALA A 15 -19.93 -9.85 -9.88
N PRO A 16 -19.62 -11.09 -9.49
CA PRO A 16 -19.99 -11.59 -8.17
C PRO A 16 -19.46 -10.61 -7.12
N ALA A 17 -20.36 -10.16 -6.23
CA ALA A 17 -20.04 -9.16 -5.22
C ALA A 17 -18.83 -9.62 -4.39
N THR A 18 -17.71 -8.94 -4.50
CA THR A 18 -16.54 -9.16 -3.64
C THR A 18 -16.84 -8.62 -2.24
N ILE A 19 -16.14 -9.13 -1.22
CA ILE A 19 -16.23 -8.54 0.12
C ILE A 19 -15.70 -7.11 0.03
N ASP A 20 -16.51 -6.13 0.45
CA ASP A 20 -16.07 -4.76 0.65
C ASP A 20 -15.41 -4.64 2.02
N TYR A 21 -14.08 -4.55 2.02
CA TYR A 21 -13.28 -4.48 3.24
C TYR A 21 -13.28 -3.09 3.89
N SER A 22 -13.95 -2.09 3.30
CA SER A 22 -14.18 -0.79 3.95
C SER A 22 -15.28 -0.85 5.02
N LEU A 23 -16.09 -1.91 4.99
CA LEU A 23 -17.22 -2.12 5.90
C LEU A 23 -16.78 -2.73 7.25
N THR A 24 -17.55 -2.49 8.30
CA THR A 24 -17.38 -3.16 9.59
C THR A 24 -17.68 -4.66 9.48
N TYR A 25 -17.21 -5.48 10.42
CA TYR A 25 -17.49 -6.93 10.40
C TYR A 25 -18.99 -7.28 10.41
N ASN A 26 -19.81 -6.46 11.08
CA ASN A 26 -21.27 -6.67 11.08
C ASN A 26 -21.87 -6.40 9.71
N GLU A 27 -21.44 -5.33 9.05
CA GLU A 27 -21.86 -4.97 7.69
C GLU A 27 -21.36 -6.01 6.67
N ILE A 28 -20.12 -6.48 6.80
CA ILE A 28 -19.58 -7.56 5.97
C ILE A 28 -20.42 -8.83 6.14
N ALA A 29 -20.71 -9.26 7.37
CA ALA A 29 -21.53 -10.46 7.61
C ALA A 29 -22.95 -10.33 7.01
N ALA A 30 -23.50 -9.12 6.97
CA ALA A 30 -24.82 -8.80 6.42
C ALA A 30 -24.82 -8.55 4.90
N SER A 31 -23.65 -8.32 4.28
CA SER A 31 -23.53 -7.91 2.87
C SER A 31 -24.06 -8.92 1.84
N GLY A 32 -24.17 -10.20 2.23
CA GLY A 32 -24.49 -11.29 1.30
C GLY A 32 -23.36 -11.64 0.33
N ALA A 33 -22.19 -11.00 0.43
CA ALA A 33 -21.04 -11.31 -0.42
C ALA A 33 -20.54 -12.76 -0.19
N PRO A 34 -20.19 -13.52 -1.24
CA PRO A 34 -19.71 -14.89 -1.11
C PRO A 34 -18.49 -15.03 -0.20
N GLY A 35 -18.64 -15.83 0.85
CA GLY A 35 -17.59 -16.07 1.86
C GLY A 35 -17.50 -15.01 2.97
N ALA A 36 -18.37 -14.00 2.99
CA ALA A 36 -18.35 -12.95 4.01
C ALA A 36 -18.60 -13.47 5.44
N LYS A 37 -19.55 -14.40 5.60
CA LYS A 37 -19.81 -15.05 6.90
C LYS A 37 -18.60 -15.84 7.39
N ASP A 38 -17.96 -16.60 6.51
CA ASP A 38 -16.76 -17.37 6.85
C ASP A 38 -15.57 -16.47 7.15
N PHE A 39 -15.43 -15.34 6.45
CA PHE A 39 -14.43 -14.33 6.72
C PHE A 39 -14.58 -13.76 8.14
N VAL A 40 -15.78 -13.33 8.51
CA VAL A 40 -16.07 -12.78 9.85
C VAL A 40 -15.90 -13.85 10.93
N LYS A 41 -16.37 -15.08 10.69
CA LYS A 41 -16.16 -16.22 11.60
C LYS A 41 -14.68 -16.53 11.82
N ASN A 42 -13.85 -16.32 10.81
CA ASN A 42 -12.40 -16.45 10.91
C ASN A 42 -11.71 -15.18 11.43
N HIS A 43 -12.45 -14.24 12.02
CA HIS A 43 -11.96 -12.97 12.56
C HIS A 43 -11.29 -12.07 11.52
N GLY A 44 -11.72 -12.16 10.27
CA GLY A 44 -11.15 -11.41 9.16
C GLY A 44 -9.75 -11.88 8.74
N LEU A 45 -9.30 -13.05 9.20
CA LEU A 45 -7.97 -13.56 8.90
C LEU A 45 -7.95 -14.42 7.64
N TYR A 46 -6.99 -14.14 6.77
CA TYR A 46 -6.57 -15.02 5.70
C TYR A 46 -5.28 -15.76 6.07
N LEU A 47 -5.11 -16.92 5.45
CA LEU A 47 -3.84 -17.62 5.43
C LEU A 47 -3.18 -17.33 4.08
N LEU A 48 -1.89 -17.03 4.06
CA LEU A 48 -1.13 -16.74 2.85
C LEU A 48 -0.02 -17.77 2.69
N LEU A 49 0.04 -18.36 1.50
CA LEU A 49 1.11 -19.23 1.07
C LEU A 49 2.08 -18.45 0.18
N LEU A 50 3.33 -18.35 0.62
CA LEU A 50 4.40 -17.71 -0.12
C LEU A 50 5.45 -18.74 -0.51
N GLU A 51 5.76 -18.83 -1.80
CA GLU A 51 6.97 -19.50 -2.26
C GLU A 51 8.19 -18.61 -1.98
N THR A 52 9.18 -19.13 -1.27
CA THR A 52 10.43 -18.46 -0.94
C THR A 52 11.59 -19.02 -1.79
N PRO A 53 12.79 -18.42 -1.76
CA PRO A 53 13.93 -18.98 -2.50
C PRO A 53 14.21 -20.44 -2.16
N SER A 54 14.19 -20.81 -0.88
CA SER A 54 14.53 -22.17 -0.43
C SER A 54 13.34 -23.07 -0.05
N GLY A 55 12.09 -22.59 -0.14
CA GLY A 55 10.93 -23.41 0.19
C GLY A 55 9.59 -22.65 0.18
N PHE A 56 8.77 -22.88 1.21
CA PHE A 56 7.46 -22.26 1.36
C PHE A 56 7.27 -21.72 2.78
N SER A 57 6.53 -20.61 2.88
CA SER A 57 6.14 -19.98 4.14
C SER A 57 4.63 -19.80 4.22
N ILE A 58 4.08 -20.07 5.39
CA ILE A 58 2.70 -19.80 5.75
C ILE A 58 2.64 -18.57 6.63
N PHE A 59 1.83 -17.60 6.22
CA PHE A 59 1.56 -16.38 6.98
C PHE A 59 0.10 -16.29 7.35
N SER A 60 -0.19 -15.68 8.49
CA SER A 60 -1.52 -15.17 8.79
C SER A 60 -1.53 -13.67 8.54
N LEU A 61 -2.57 -13.19 7.87
CA LEU A 61 -2.76 -11.77 7.63
C LEU A 61 -4.23 -11.40 7.84
N CYS A 62 -4.48 -10.16 8.25
CA CYS A 62 -5.84 -9.68 8.35
C CYS A 62 -6.30 -9.06 7.03
N GLY A 63 -7.33 -9.67 6.44
CA GLY A 63 -7.89 -9.32 5.13
C GLY A 63 -8.62 -7.97 5.09
N VAL A 64 -8.85 -7.33 6.24
CA VAL A 64 -9.36 -5.95 6.25
C VAL A 64 -8.24 -4.94 5.95
N TYR A 65 -7.02 -5.25 6.41
CA TYR A 65 -5.89 -4.31 6.33
C TYR A 65 -5.04 -4.47 5.08
N ILE A 66 -5.33 -5.44 4.21
CA ILE A 66 -4.65 -5.56 2.91
C ILE A 66 -4.84 -4.34 2.02
N HIS A 67 -5.87 -3.53 2.28
CA HIS A 67 -6.13 -2.27 1.59
C HIS A 67 -5.68 -1.03 2.37
N LEU A 68 -5.10 -1.20 3.57
CA LEU A 68 -4.71 -0.08 4.43
C LEU A 68 -3.21 0.21 4.35
N PRO A 69 -2.80 1.49 4.47
CA PRO A 69 -1.41 1.83 4.79
C PRO A 69 -1.02 1.05 6.05
N ASP A 70 0.07 0.27 5.99
CA ASP A 70 0.58 -0.59 7.09
C ASP A 70 0.13 -2.05 7.15
N ALA A 71 -0.40 -2.59 6.05
CA ALA A 71 -0.70 -4.02 5.91
C ALA A 71 0.44 -4.95 6.38
N ILE A 72 1.71 -4.57 6.26
CA ILE A 72 2.86 -5.38 6.70
C ILE A 72 2.86 -5.64 8.22
N GLN A 73 2.39 -4.69 9.05
CA GLN A 73 2.38 -4.86 10.51
C GLN A 73 1.36 -5.92 10.98
N VAL A 74 0.41 -6.28 10.11
CA VAL A 74 -0.63 -7.27 10.40
C VAL A 74 -0.35 -8.62 9.74
N ILE A 75 0.89 -8.87 9.31
CA ILE A 75 1.34 -10.13 8.73
C ILE A 75 2.24 -10.86 9.73
N TRP A 76 1.90 -12.10 10.04
CA TRP A 76 2.63 -12.95 10.99
C TRP A 76 3.06 -14.24 10.34
N LEU A 77 4.37 -14.56 10.40
CA LEU A 77 4.87 -15.87 10.02
C LEU A 77 4.31 -16.92 10.97
N LYS A 78 3.74 -17.99 10.41
CA LYS A 78 3.28 -19.16 11.15
C LYS A 78 4.25 -20.30 11.04
N GLU A 79 4.73 -20.56 9.82
CA GLU A 79 5.65 -21.65 9.56
C GLU A 79 6.44 -21.39 8.30
N PHE A 80 7.70 -21.81 8.30
CA PHE A 80 8.56 -21.85 7.14
C PHE A 80 9.17 -23.25 7.09
N GLN A 81 9.19 -23.86 5.90
CA GLN A 81 9.92 -25.09 5.66
C GLN A 81 10.68 -25.00 4.34
N LYS A 82 11.87 -25.61 4.34
CA LYS A 82 12.68 -25.78 3.13
C LYS A 82 12.14 -26.94 2.30
N PHE A 83 12.28 -26.80 0.99
CA PHE A 83 11.94 -27.83 0.01
C PHE A 83 13.12 -27.99 -0.93
N ASP A 84 13.68 -29.19 -1.00
CA ASP A 84 14.80 -29.50 -1.90
C ASP A 84 14.38 -29.30 -3.37
N ASP A 85 13.13 -29.65 -3.68
CA ASP A 85 12.50 -29.39 -4.97
C ASP A 85 11.12 -28.75 -4.77
N LYS A 86 11.03 -27.45 -5.04
CA LYS A 86 9.77 -26.69 -4.97
C LYS A 86 8.80 -27.06 -6.09
N SER A 87 9.30 -27.56 -7.23
CA SER A 87 8.46 -27.88 -8.39
C SER A 87 7.64 -29.16 -8.21
N SER A 88 8.12 -30.11 -7.39
CA SER A 88 7.34 -31.27 -6.96
C SER A 88 6.43 -30.99 -5.76
N ALA A 89 6.60 -29.87 -5.06
CA ALA A 89 5.75 -29.50 -3.93
C ALA A 89 4.33 -29.12 -4.37
N ILE A 90 4.21 -28.46 -5.52
CA ILE A 90 2.95 -28.05 -6.13
C ILE A 90 3.06 -28.07 -7.65
N ASN A 91 2.33 -28.97 -8.29
CA ASN A 91 2.40 -29.25 -9.72
C ASN A 91 1.02 -29.60 -10.28
N VAL A 92 0.78 -29.31 -11.56
CA VAL A 92 -0.50 -29.61 -12.21
C VAL A 92 -0.78 -31.11 -12.32
N ASP A 93 0.26 -31.93 -12.50
CA ASP A 93 0.15 -33.38 -12.71
C ASP A 93 0.01 -34.15 -11.39
N THR A 94 0.74 -33.73 -10.36
CA THR A 94 0.81 -34.44 -9.07
C THR A 94 0.03 -33.76 -7.95
N GLY A 95 -0.51 -32.57 -8.20
CA GLY A 95 -1.26 -31.80 -7.22
C GLY A 95 -0.34 -31.13 -6.17
N VAL A 96 -0.74 -31.20 -4.91
CA VAL A 96 0.04 -30.67 -3.76
C VAL A 96 0.64 -31.84 -3.01
N ASN A 97 1.96 -31.83 -2.80
CA ASN A 97 2.63 -32.92 -2.11
C ASN A 97 2.22 -33.01 -0.62
N LYS A 98 2.60 -34.11 0.02
CA LYS A 98 2.24 -34.37 1.43
C LYS A 98 2.77 -33.30 2.38
N GLN A 99 4.04 -32.90 2.24
CA GLN A 99 4.68 -31.92 3.11
C GLN A 99 3.98 -30.55 3.07
N LEU A 100 3.71 -30.04 1.87
CA LEU A 100 3.04 -28.76 1.68
C LEU A 100 1.55 -28.84 2.11
N THR A 101 0.90 -29.98 1.88
CA THR A 101 -0.47 -30.23 2.36
C THR A 101 -0.54 -30.17 3.89
N GLU A 102 0.40 -30.82 4.58
CA GLU A 102 0.48 -30.81 6.05
C GLU A 102 0.72 -29.40 6.59
N MET A 103 1.61 -28.62 5.96
CA MET A 103 1.84 -27.22 6.32
C MET A 103 0.57 -26.37 6.21
N ILE A 104 -0.15 -26.47 5.09
CA ILE A 104 -1.38 -25.69 4.86
C ILE A 104 -2.46 -26.09 5.87
N MET A 105 -2.71 -27.39 6.02
CA MET A 105 -3.79 -27.90 6.87
C MET A 105 -3.55 -27.68 8.36
N LYS A 106 -2.29 -27.63 8.81
CA LYS A 106 -1.93 -27.34 10.20
C LYS A 106 -2.39 -25.97 10.68
N TRP A 107 -2.36 -24.96 9.80
CA TRP A 107 -2.68 -23.57 10.19
C TRP A 107 -4.03 -23.08 9.67
N ARG A 108 -4.57 -23.72 8.64
CA ARG A 108 -5.83 -23.32 8.02
C ARG A 108 -7.02 -23.64 8.92
N ARG A 109 -7.88 -22.64 9.12
CA ARG A 109 -9.19 -22.83 9.78
C ARG A 109 -10.26 -23.31 8.79
N PRO A 110 -11.32 -24.01 9.24
CA PRO A 110 -12.43 -24.40 8.38
C PRO A 110 -13.00 -23.21 7.59
N ALA A 111 -13.29 -23.44 6.31
CA ALA A 111 -13.79 -22.45 5.35
C ALA A 111 -12.89 -21.21 5.12
N GLN A 112 -11.71 -21.14 5.73
CA GLN A 112 -10.76 -20.05 5.50
C GLN A 112 -10.22 -20.11 4.08
N LYS A 113 -10.14 -18.95 3.41
CA LYS A 113 -9.52 -18.84 2.09
C LYS A 113 -8.00 -18.79 2.21
N LEU A 114 -7.30 -19.38 1.24
CA LEU A 114 -5.85 -19.33 1.12
C LEU A 114 -5.43 -18.32 0.05
N VAL A 115 -4.67 -17.31 0.44
CA VAL A 115 -4.07 -16.32 -0.46
C VAL A 115 -2.83 -16.94 -1.10
N VAL A 116 -2.75 -16.91 -2.42
CA VAL A 116 -1.66 -17.54 -3.20
C VAL A 116 -1.10 -16.56 -4.21
N GLY A 117 0.19 -16.68 -4.54
CA GLY A 117 0.87 -15.71 -5.40
C GLY A 117 0.90 -16.04 -6.89
N LYS A 118 0.33 -17.19 -7.29
CA LYS A 118 0.30 -17.67 -8.67
C LYS A 118 -1.09 -18.19 -9.02
N PRO A 119 -1.63 -17.91 -10.23
CA PRO A 119 -2.94 -18.42 -10.64
C PRO A 119 -2.92 -19.94 -10.80
N GLU A 120 -1.78 -20.54 -11.17
CA GLU A 120 -1.60 -21.99 -11.25
C GLU A 120 -1.76 -22.62 -9.86
N TYR A 121 -1.19 -21.99 -8.82
CA TYR A 121 -1.28 -22.51 -7.45
C TYR A 121 -2.71 -22.47 -6.95
N LYS A 122 -3.46 -21.41 -7.28
CA LYS A 122 -4.89 -21.34 -6.99
C LYS A 122 -5.63 -22.53 -7.60
N SER A 123 -5.46 -22.77 -8.90
CA SER A 123 -6.14 -23.85 -9.61
C SER A 123 -5.81 -25.23 -9.02
N ILE A 124 -4.52 -25.49 -8.75
CA ILE A 124 -4.05 -26.77 -8.21
C ILE A 124 -4.58 -26.99 -6.79
N ILE A 125 -4.49 -26.00 -5.91
CA ILE A 125 -4.94 -26.13 -4.51
C ILE A 125 -6.46 -26.26 -4.43
N GLU A 126 -7.21 -25.48 -5.21
CA GLU A 126 -8.68 -25.58 -5.25
C GLU A 126 -9.13 -26.96 -5.75
N THR A 127 -8.46 -27.51 -6.76
CA THR A 127 -8.80 -28.83 -7.35
C THR A 127 -8.38 -29.99 -6.45
N THR A 128 -7.16 -29.94 -5.92
CA THR A 128 -6.55 -31.08 -5.21
C THR A 128 -6.98 -31.14 -3.75
N LEU A 129 -7.09 -29.99 -3.09
CA LEU A 129 -7.36 -29.90 -1.64
C LEU A 129 -8.76 -29.39 -1.33
N GLY A 130 -9.53 -28.92 -2.32
CA GLY A 130 -10.85 -28.32 -2.10
C GLY A 130 -10.81 -27.04 -1.26
N ILE A 131 -9.66 -26.38 -1.20
CA ILE A 131 -9.46 -25.15 -0.41
C ILE A 131 -9.73 -23.95 -1.31
N PRO A 132 -10.70 -23.08 -0.99
CA PRO A 132 -10.94 -21.86 -1.75
C PRO A 132 -9.73 -20.92 -1.65
N CYS A 133 -9.32 -20.36 -2.78
CA CYS A 133 -8.14 -19.50 -2.88
C CYS A 133 -8.47 -18.06 -3.30
N LEU A 134 -7.64 -17.13 -2.86
CA LEU A 134 -7.66 -15.73 -3.28
C LEU A 134 -6.42 -15.42 -4.12
N TYR A 135 -6.67 -14.84 -5.29
CA TYR A 135 -5.68 -14.35 -6.23
C TYR A 135 -6.32 -13.19 -7.01
N ASP A 136 -5.83 -11.99 -6.77
CA ASP A 136 -6.27 -10.73 -7.39
C ASP A 136 -5.12 -9.71 -7.41
N GLU A 137 -5.34 -8.52 -7.98
CA GLU A 137 -4.31 -7.48 -8.12
C GLU A 137 -3.70 -7.04 -6.78
N VAL A 138 -4.51 -6.97 -5.72
CA VAL A 138 -4.04 -6.58 -4.38
C VAL A 138 -3.19 -7.68 -3.77
N VAL A 139 -3.60 -8.94 -3.94
CA VAL A 139 -2.80 -10.11 -3.56
C VAL A 139 -1.44 -10.10 -4.25
N MET A 140 -1.37 -9.74 -5.54
CA MET A 140 -0.09 -9.65 -6.24
C MET A 140 0.84 -8.60 -5.63
N ASP A 141 0.31 -7.42 -5.27
CA ASP A 141 1.09 -6.38 -4.61
C ASP A 141 1.61 -6.81 -3.23
N ILE A 142 0.79 -7.55 -2.46
CA ILE A 142 1.21 -8.13 -1.18
C ILE A 142 2.31 -9.16 -1.39
N MET A 143 2.15 -10.07 -2.35
CA MET A 143 3.15 -11.09 -2.67
C MET A 143 4.47 -10.44 -3.07
N TRP A 144 4.40 -9.40 -3.91
CA TRP A 144 5.54 -8.61 -4.34
C TRP A 144 6.30 -7.97 -3.16
N ALA A 145 5.56 -7.39 -2.20
CA ALA A 145 6.14 -6.80 -0.99
C ALA A 145 6.73 -7.86 -0.05
N MET A 146 6.01 -8.97 0.16
CA MET A 146 6.42 -10.07 1.03
C MET A 146 7.72 -10.72 0.57
N LYS A 147 7.89 -10.94 -0.74
CA LYS A 147 9.14 -11.46 -1.31
C LYS A 147 10.35 -10.57 -0.99
N ARG A 148 10.17 -9.24 -1.08
CA ARG A 148 11.23 -8.26 -0.74
C ARG A 148 11.51 -8.14 0.75
N LEU A 149 10.55 -8.50 1.59
CA LEU A 149 10.66 -8.46 3.05
C LEU A 149 10.92 -9.83 3.66
N ILE A 150 11.18 -10.87 2.86
CA ILE A 150 11.24 -12.24 3.36
C ILE A 150 12.26 -12.41 4.49
N ARG A 151 13.40 -11.71 4.43
CA ARG A 151 14.43 -11.76 5.50
C ARG A 151 13.99 -11.15 6.83
N TYR A 152 13.02 -10.25 6.83
CA TYR A 152 12.42 -9.75 8.06
C TYR A 152 11.64 -10.85 8.79
N PHE A 153 10.97 -11.72 8.03
CA PHE A 153 10.16 -12.81 8.57
C PHE A 153 10.95 -14.10 8.78
N VAL A 154 11.82 -14.45 7.82
CA VAL A 154 12.63 -15.65 7.77
C VAL A 154 14.10 -15.24 7.60
N PRO A 155 14.83 -14.92 8.69
CA PRO A 155 16.19 -14.39 8.61
C PRO A 155 17.20 -15.28 7.87
N THR A 156 16.92 -16.59 7.81
CA THR A 156 17.73 -17.61 7.14
C THR A 156 17.56 -17.65 5.61
N GLU A 157 16.57 -16.93 5.06
CA GLU A 157 16.38 -16.86 3.61
C GLU A 157 17.37 -15.92 2.93
N THR A 158 17.62 -16.16 1.64
CA THR A 158 18.51 -15.33 0.83
C THR A 158 17.81 -14.05 0.37
N PRO A 159 18.54 -12.93 0.22
CA PRO A 159 17.97 -11.69 -0.30
C PRO A 159 17.78 -11.71 -1.83
N GLU A 160 18.32 -12.71 -2.52
CA GLU A 160 18.28 -12.82 -3.97
C GLU A 160 16.87 -13.22 -4.40
N LEU A 161 16.17 -12.28 -5.04
CA LEU A 161 14.93 -12.58 -5.73
C LEU A 161 15.25 -13.37 -7.00
N PRO A 162 14.47 -14.40 -7.35
CA PRO A 162 14.49 -14.99 -8.68
C PRO A 162 14.39 -13.90 -9.76
N GLU A 163 15.03 -14.09 -10.91
CA GLU A 163 15.04 -13.10 -12.00
C GLU A 163 13.61 -12.72 -12.46
N GLU A 164 12.70 -13.71 -12.50
CA GLU A 164 11.29 -13.47 -12.78
C GLU A 164 10.64 -12.49 -11.79
N ASP A 165 10.98 -12.60 -10.50
CA ASP A 165 10.45 -11.74 -9.44
C ASP A 165 11.13 -10.37 -9.37
N SER A 166 12.38 -10.28 -9.83
CA SER A 166 13.13 -9.01 -9.87
C SER A 166 12.61 -8.08 -10.98
N LEU A 167 12.06 -8.64 -12.05
CA LEU A 167 11.48 -7.92 -13.19
C LEU A 167 10.00 -7.54 -13.01
N THR A 168 9.38 -7.91 -11.89
CA THR A 168 8.02 -7.46 -11.57
C THR A 168 8.04 -6.20 -10.71
N MET A 169 7.05 -5.33 -10.93
CA MET A 169 6.82 -4.12 -10.13
C MET A 169 5.39 -4.11 -9.58
N SER A 170 5.25 -3.71 -8.31
CA SER A 170 3.94 -3.48 -7.71
C SER A 170 3.16 -2.40 -8.47
N GLN A 171 1.90 -2.69 -8.78
CA GLN A 171 1.02 -1.76 -9.47
C GLN A 171 0.68 -0.56 -8.58
N GLY A 172 0.41 -0.79 -7.29
CA GLY A 172 0.20 0.27 -6.33
C GLY A 172 1.41 1.19 -6.19
N LEU A 173 2.62 0.62 -6.10
CA LEU A 173 3.85 1.41 -6.08
C LEU A 173 4.03 2.23 -7.36
N ARG A 174 3.82 1.62 -8.53
CA ARG A 174 3.89 2.32 -9.83
C ARG A 174 2.92 3.50 -9.86
N MET A 175 1.65 3.27 -9.55
CA MET A 175 0.61 4.31 -9.55
C MET A 175 0.95 5.44 -8.56
N PHE A 176 1.42 5.09 -7.37
CA PHE A 176 1.82 6.05 -6.36
C PHE A 176 2.98 6.94 -6.86
N LEU A 177 4.03 6.34 -7.42
CA LEU A 177 5.18 7.07 -7.93
C LEU A 177 4.83 7.95 -9.14
N SER A 178 4.01 7.43 -10.07
CA SER A 178 3.54 8.20 -11.22
C SER A 178 2.71 9.42 -10.83
N ARG A 179 1.93 9.36 -9.73
CA ARG A 179 1.20 10.53 -9.20
C ARG A 179 2.15 11.68 -8.82
N TYR A 180 3.39 11.37 -8.48
CA TYR A 180 4.44 12.33 -8.17
C TYR A 180 5.36 12.65 -9.37
N GLY A 181 5.01 12.19 -10.57
CA GLY A 181 5.81 12.40 -11.78
C GLY A 181 7.05 11.51 -11.87
N PHE A 182 7.17 10.48 -11.02
CA PHE A 182 8.24 9.51 -11.11
C PHE A 182 7.82 8.34 -12.01
N GLU A 183 8.33 8.35 -13.23
CA GLU A 183 8.26 7.19 -14.12
C GLU A 183 9.44 6.26 -13.82
N ILE A 184 9.12 5.01 -13.46
CA ILE A 184 10.12 4.01 -13.09
C ILE A 184 9.80 2.67 -13.76
N GLU A 185 10.85 1.97 -14.19
CA GLU A 185 10.78 0.61 -14.72
C GLU A 185 11.06 -0.42 -13.60
N PRO A 186 10.65 -1.69 -13.75
CA PRO A 186 10.87 -2.71 -12.72
C PRO A 186 12.32 -2.84 -12.27
N GLU A 187 13.29 -2.80 -13.21
CA GLU A 187 14.72 -2.88 -12.91
C GLU A 187 15.25 -1.73 -12.04
N MET A 188 14.51 -0.62 -11.96
CA MET A 188 14.87 0.54 -11.16
C MET A 188 14.45 0.38 -9.69
N VAL A 189 13.56 -0.58 -9.36
CA VAL A 189 12.98 -0.70 -8.03
C VAL A 189 13.89 -1.47 -7.09
N TYR A 190 14.47 -0.76 -6.12
CA TYR A 190 15.22 -1.35 -5.01
C TYR A 190 14.76 -0.81 -3.65
N SER A 191 15.29 -1.40 -2.58
CA SER A 191 14.82 -1.23 -1.19
C SER A 191 14.60 0.23 -0.77
N ASP A 192 15.49 1.14 -1.16
CA ASP A 192 15.43 2.53 -0.69
C ASP A 192 14.32 3.34 -1.36
N ILE A 193 14.03 3.08 -2.64
CA ILE A 193 12.86 3.66 -3.34
C ILE A 193 11.58 3.21 -2.65
N VAL A 194 11.46 1.91 -2.38
CA VAL A 194 10.28 1.34 -1.71
C VAL A 194 10.10 1.96 -0.32
N ARG A 195 11.19 2.07 0.45
CA ARG A 195 11.14 2.63 1.81
C ARG A 195 10.78 4.12 1.80
N ALA A 196 11.38 4.92 0.92
CA ALA A 196 11.07 6.34 0.80
C ALA A 196 9.61 6.54 0.36
N ALA A 197 9.16 5.84 -0.68
CA ALA A 197 7.78 5.90 -1.16
C ALA A 197 6.77 5.51 -0.06
N ALA A 198 7.05 4.45 0.70
CA ALA A 198 6.18 4.04 1.80
C ALA A 198 6.05 5.12 2.90
N ILE A 199 7.13 5.84 3.21
CA ILE A 199 7.07 6.94 4.19
C ILE A 199 6.26 8.11 3.64
N VAL A 200 6.45 8.49 2.38
CA VAL A 200 5.65 9.55 1.74
C VAL A 200 4.17 9.17 1.74
N PHE A 201 3.84 7.92 1.35
CA PHE A 201 2.47 7.43 1.35
C PHE A 201 1.81 7.50 2.74
N ARG A 202 2.54 7.12 3.79
CA ARG A 202 2.06 7.27 5.18
C ARG A 202 1.85 8.73 5.56
N CYS A 203 2.76 9.61 5.17
CA CYS A 203 2.60 11.04 5.44
C CYS A 203 1.35 11.59 4.76
N ASP A 204 1.10 11.23 3.50
CA ASP A 204 -0.10 11.63 2.75
C ASP A 204 -1.39 11.13 3.42
N ALA A 205 -1.39 9.88 3.90
CA ALA A 205 -2.54 9.30 4.57
C ALA A 205 -2.85 10.04 5.88
N VAL A 206 -1.84 10.26 6.73
CA VAL A 206 -2.01 10.99 7.99
C VAL A 206 -2.37 12.46 7.74
N GLU A 207 -1.80 13.10 6.71
CA GLU A 207 -2.15 14.46 6.33
C GLU A 207 -3.63 14.56 5.92
N LYS A 208 -4.12 13.60 5.13
CA LYS A 208 -5.52 13.57 4.70
C LYS A 208 -6.48 13.52 5.89
N ASP A 209 -6.23 12.65 6.86
CA ASP A 209 -7.05 12.53 8.07
C ASP A 209 -7.03 13.84 8.88
N LEU A 210 -5.84 14.45 9.03
CA LEU A 210 -5.69 15.73 9.75
C LEU A 210 -6.36 16.90 9.01
N TYR A 211 -6.36 16.87 7.68
CA TYR A 211 -6.98 17.91 6.86
C TYR A 211 -8.49 17.98 7.07
N GLU A 212 -9.18 16.84 7.16
CA GLU A 212 -10.62 16.80 7.45
C GLU A 212 -10.96 17.45 8.80
N HIS A 213 -10.18 17.15 9.84
CA HIS A 213 -10.32 17.78 11.15
C HIS A 213 -10.04 19.30 11.09
N LEU A 214 -9.01 19.72 10.36
CA LEU A 214 -8.68 21.14 10.22
C LEU A 214 -9.69 21.92 9.40
N GLN A 215 -10.32 21.31 8.39
CA GLN A 215 -11.41 21.92 7.64
C GLN A 215 -12.60 22.24 8.54
N HIS A 216 -12.91 21.35 9.50
CA HIS A 216 -13.94 21.62 10.50
C HIS A 216 -13.60 22.85 11.35
N LEU A 217 -12.35 22.93 11.85
CA LEU A 217 -11.87 24.08 12.61
C LEU A 217 -11.85 25.35 11.76
N GLY A 218 -11.43 25.26 10.50
CA GLY A 218 -11.32 26.36 9.55
C GLY A 218 -12.63 27.13 9.38
N ARG A 219 -13.80 26.49 9.55
CA ARG A 219 -15.11 27.17 9.56
C ARG A 219 -15.18 28.30 10.59
N HIS A 220 -14.48 28.17 11.71
CA HIS A 220 -14.39 29.25 12.70
C HIS A 220 -13.61 30.46 12.16
N LEU A 221 -12.58 30.27 11.32
CA LEU A 221 -11.85 31.39 10.69
C LEU A 221 -12.78 32.27 9.86
N LYS A 222 -13.67 31.64 9.08
CA LYS A 222 -14.67 32.36 8.30
C LYS A 222 -15.74 33.01 9.18
N ASN A 223 -16.32 32.25 10.10
CA ASN A 223 -17.46 32.71 10.90
C ASN A 223 -17.10 33.78 11.94
N VAL A 224 -15.90 33.71 12.52
CA VAL A 224 -15.46 34.60 13.60
C VAL A 224 -14.63 35.75 13.08
N SER A 225 -13.74 35.46 12.12
CA SER A 225 -12.75 36.43 11.63
C SER A 225 -12.98 36.89 10.19
N GLY A 226 -13.95 36.32 9.47
CA GLY A 226 -14.20 36.64 8.07
C GLY A 226 -13.07 36.22 7.14
N ILE A 227 -12.22 35.27 7.56
CA ILE A 227 -11.07 34.81 6.78
C ILE A 227 -11.48 33.62 5.91
N ASP A 228 -11.40 33.77 4.60
CA ASP A 228 -11.56 32.67 3.66
C ASP A 228 -10.36 31.72 3.75
N TYR A 229 -10.65 30.44 3.98
CA TYR A 229 -9.67 29.41 4.30
C TYR A 229 -9.73 28.21 3.35
N GLU A 230 -10.71 28.19 2.44
CA GLU A 230 -11.07 27.02 1.61
C GLU A 230 -9.92 26.56 0.70
N ASN A 231 -9.03 27.49 0.33
CA ASN A 231 -7.84 27.20 -0.49
C ASN A 231 -6.58 26.93 0.35
N TRP A 232 -6.68 26.87 1.67
CA TRP A 232 -5.51 26.67 2.54
C TRP A 232 -5.21 25.19 2.75
N GLY A 233 -3.95 24.82 2.55
CA GLY A 233 -3.45 23.49 2.91
C GLY A 233 -3.32 23.28 4.42
N THR A 234 -3.06 22.04 4.81
CA THR A 234 -2.98 21.55 6.20
C THR A 234 -2.02 22.38 7.06
N VAL A 235 -0.81 22.66 6.56
CA VAL A 235 0.21 23.47 7.27
C VAL A 235 -0.32 24.87 7.54
N LYS A 236 -0.91 25.52 6.53
CA LYS A 236 -1.41 26.89 6.66
C LYS A 236 -2.57 26.97 7.67
N LEU A 237 -3.53 26.04 7.60
CA LEU A 237 -4.61 25.96 8.60
C LEU A 237 -4.07 25.77 10.02
N ALA A 238 -3.15 24.82 10.21
CA ALA A 238 -2.58 24.56 11.52
C ALA A 238 -1.80 25.75 12.08
N THR A 239 -1.05 26.46 11.24
CA THR A 239 -0.31 27.68 11.64
C THR A 239 -1.27 28.78 12.09
N ALA A 240 -2.40 28.98 11.42
CA ALA A 240 -3.40 29.97 11.84
C ALA A 240 -3.93 29.70 13.25
N PHE A 241 -4.29 28.44 13.54
CA PHE A 241 -4.75 28.05 14.88
C PHE A 241 -3.63 28.09 15.92
N LYS A 242 -2.38 27.81 15.54
CA LYS A 242 -1.22 28.05 16.41
C LYS A 242 -1.11 29.53 16.76
N ILE A 243 -1.24 30.45 15.80
CA ILE A 243 -1.16 31.90 16.06
C ILE A 243 -2.28 32.32 17.02
N ILE A 244 -3.54 31.94 16.74
CA ILE A 244 -4.70 32.23 17.60
C ILE A 244 -4.45 31.74 19.05
N CYS A 245 -4.02 30.49 19.20
CA CYS A 245 -3.91 29.84 20.51
C CYS A 245 -2.66 30.27 21.30
N SER A 246 -1.56 30.59 20.62
CA SER A 246 -0.30 30.96 21.28
C SER A 246 -0.10 32.47 21.40
N ARG A 247 -0.86 33.28 20.64
CA ARG A 247 -0.67 34.73 20.47
C ARG A 247 0.73 35.10 19.96
N LYS A 248 1.38 34.19 19.24
CA LYS A 248 2.75 34.36 18.75
C LYS A 248 2.83 34.09 17.25
N ILE A 249 3.42 35.06 16.56
CA ILE A 249 3.86 34.94 15.17
C ILE A 249 5.36 34.70 15.20
N ASP A 250 5.79 33.64 14.53
CA ASP A 250 7.21 33.35 14.32
C ASP A 250 7.63 33.76 12.91
N LYS A 251 8.94 33.90 12.67
CA LYS A 251 9.47 34.20 11.32
C LYS A 251 9.06 33.16 10.27
N SER A 252 8.79 31.92 10.70
CA SER A 252 8.29 30.85 9.82
C SER A 252 6.84 31.03 9.35
N ASP A 253 6.10 32.00 9.89
CA ASP A 253 4.68 32.23 9.61
C ASP A 253 4.48 33.19 8.40
N GLU A 254 5.52 33.32 7.57
CA GLU A 254 5.58 34.17 6.37
C GLU A 254 4.48 33.88 5.32
N MET A 255 3.85 32.70 5.42
CA MET A 255 2.77 32.23 4.54
C MET A 255 1.45 33.02 4.61
N PHE A 256 1.30 33.92 5.58
CA PHE A 256 0.16 34.82 5.73
C PHE A 256 0.53 36.26 5.36
N SER A 257 -0.41 37.03 4.81
CA SER A 257 -0.27 38.49 4.75
C SER A 257 -0.33 39.11 6.15
N ASP A 258 0.20 40.32 6.30
CA ASP A 258 0.19 41.02 7.58
C ASP A 258 -1.23 41.32 8.08
N ASP A 259 -2.17 41.59 7.17
CA ASP A 259 -3.59 41.76 7.51
C ASP A 259 -4.19 40.51 8.14
N VAL A 260 -3.92 39.34 7.55
CA VAL A 260 -4.41 38.05 8.08
C VAL A 260 -3.76 37.78 9.43
N ARG A 261 -2.46 38.01 9.58
CA ARG A 261 -1.76 37.80 10.86
C ARG A 261 -2.31 38.69 11.97
N SER A 262 -2.51 39.98 11.68
CA SER A 262 -3.08 40.94 12.62
C SER A 262 -4.50 40.52 13.00
N LYS A 263 -5.32 40.15 12.01
CA LYS A 263 -6.69 39.69 12.24
C LYS A 263 -6.76 38.43 13.12
N LEU A 264 -5.88 37.46 12.89
CA LEU A 264 -5.78 36.25 13.70
C LEU A 264 -5.42 36.56 15.16
N LEU A 265 -4.58 37.57 15.41
CA LEU A 265 -4.23 38.00 16.78
C LEU A 265 -5.36 38.79 17.45
N ASP A 266 -5.93 39.75 16.72
CA ASP A 266 -6.97 40.65 17.23
C ASP A 266 -8.24 39.89 17.61
N ASP A 267 -8.61 38.89 16.83
CA ASP A 267 -9.80 38.08 17.06
C ASP A 267 -9.55 36.88 17.99
N ALA A 268 -8.31 36.62 18.43
CA ALA A 268 -7.99 35.36 19.06
C ALA A 268 -8.77 35.07 20.36
N ASP A 269 -9.20 36.11 21.11
CA ASP A 269 -10.06 35.94 22.29
C ASP A 269 -11.44 35.37 21.95
N LYS A 270 -11.92 35.61 20.73
CA LYS A 270 -13.22 35.11 20.25
C LYS A 270 -13.22 33.60 20.02
N TYR A 271 -12.05 32.94 20.04
CA TYR A 271 -11.92 31.50 19.82
C TYR A 271 -11.84 30.68 21.13
N LYS A 272 -11.85 31.34 22.31
CA LYS A 272 -11.58 30.70 23.61
C LYS A 272 -12.45 29.46 23.89
N ASP A 273 -13.71 29.48 23.47
CA ASP A 273 -14.67 28.38 23.69
C ASP A 273 -14.91 27.52 22.43
N LEU A 274 -14.21 27.83 21.33
CA LEU A 274 -14.36 27.17 20.03
C LEU A 274 -13.22 26.18 19.73
N VAL A 275 -12.04 26.43 20.29
CA VAL A 275 -10.86 25.60 20.05
C VAL A 275 -10.15 25.28 21.36
N PHE A 276 -9.45 24.15 21.39
CA PHE A 276 -8.65 23.74 22.54
C PHE A 276 -7.18 24.12 22.32
N PRO A 277 -6.62 25.13 23.02
CA PRO A 277 -5.29 25.68 22.71
C PRO A 277 -4.17 24.64 22.66
N THR A 278 -4.11 23.76 23.66
CA THR A 278 -3.09 22.70 23.73
C THR A 278 -3.21 21.73 22.56
N GLY A 279 -4.44 21.41 22.14
CA GLY A 279 -4.71 20.56 20.98
C GLY A 279 -4.26 21.20 19.67
N CYS A 280 -4.58 22.48 19.46
CA CYS A 280 -4.15 23.23 18.28
C CYS A 280 -2.62 23.30 18.16
N ILE A 281 -1.92 23.59 19.26
CA ILE A 281 -0.45 23.65 19.27
C ILE A 281 0.17 22.27 19.01
N ALA A 282 -0.38 21.21 19.61
CA ALA A 282 0.08 19.84 19.38
C ALA A 282 -0.12 19.41 17.92
N ASN A 283 -1.29 19.70 17.35
CA ASN A 283 -1.60 19.43 15.94
C ASN A 283 -0.65 20.18 15.02
N TYR A 284 -0.39 21.47 15.27
CA TYR A 284 0.58 22.24 14.49
C TYR A 284 1.97 21.58 14.48
N LYS A 285 2.50 21.21 15.65
CA LYS A 285 3.80 20.54 15.74
C LYS A 285 3.83 19.22 14.98
N LYS A 286 2.76 18.42 15.11
CA LYS A 286 2.61 17.14 14.39
C LYS A 286 2.62 17.35 12.87
N ILE A 287 1.82 18.30 12.39
CA ILE A 287 1.69 18.60 10.96
C ILE A 287 3.00 19.15 10.39
N LEU A 288 3.67 20.05 11.11
CA LEU A 288 4.95 20.59 10.67
C LEU A 288 6.01 19.48 10.58
N GLY A 289 6.09 18.60 11.59
CA GLY A 289 6.99 17.46 11.57
C GLY A 289 6.70 16.47 10.44
N LEU A 290 5.41 16.18 10.19
CA LEU A 290 4.99 15.34 9.06
C LEU A 290 5.37 15.97 7.71
N ASN A 291 5.13 17.27 7.52
CA ASN A 291 5.46 17.97 6.28
C ASN A 291 6.97 18.00 6.03
N ILE A 292 7.78 18.25 7.08
CA ILE A 292 9.25 18.19 6.98
C ILE A 292 9.71 16.79 6.56
N LEU A 293 9.23 15.76 7.26
CA LEU A 293 9.59 14.37 6.95
C LEU A 293 9.17 13.99 5.53
N ARG A 294 7.96 14.35 5.12
CA ARG A 294 7.43 14.08 3.79
C ARG A 294 8.31 14.70 2.71
N ASN A 295 8.69 15.97 2.87
CA ASN A 295 9.52 16.67 1.90
C ASN A 295 10.94 16.10 1.84
N ASP A 296 11.57 15.81 3.00
CA ASP A 296 12.87 15.12 3.04
C ASP A 296 12.85 13.78 2.27
N LYS A 297 11.78 13.00 2.45
CA LYS A 297 11.64 11.70 1.77
C LYS A 297 11.30 11.84 0.29
N MET A 298 10.59 12.88 -0.10
CA MET A 298 10.36 13.22 -1.51
C MET A 298 11.66 13.59 -2.21
N ASP A 299 12.52 14.39 -1.56
CA ASP A 299 13.83 14.76 -2.10
C ASP A 299 14.74 13.52 -2.23
N GLN A 300 14.80 12.67 -1.20
CA GLN A 300 15.53 11.41 -1.25
C GLN A 300 15.00 10.47 -2.34
N LEU A 301 13.67 10.38 -2.48
CA LEU A 301 13.04 9.57 -3.52
C LEU A 301 13.43 10.05 -4.92
N ALA A 302 13.46 11.36 -5.15
CA ALA A 302 13.91 11.94 -6.41
C ALA A 302 15.37 11.57 -6.72
N GLU A 303 16.26 11.66 -5.73
CA GLU A 303 17.67 11.26 -5.89
C GLU A 303 17.83 9.77 -6.15
N PHE A 304 17.09 8.91 -5.44
CA PHE A 304 17.12 7.47 -5.70
C PHE A 304 16.64 7.12 -7.10
N VAL A 305 15.57 7.75 -7.59
CA VAL A 305 15.07 7.55 -8.95
C VAL A 305 16.13 7.97 -9.99
N LYS A 306 16.81 9.10 -9.80
CA LYS A 306 17.92 9.52 -10.68
C LYS A 306 19.04 8.48 -10.71
N VAL A 307 19.50 8.01 -9.55
CA VAL A 307 20.55 6.98 -9.45
C VAL A 307 20.10 5.67 -10.09
N ALA A 308 18.84 5.29 -9.91
CA ALA A 308 18.28 4.08 -10.51
C ALA A 308 18.28 4.15 -12.04
N ARG A 309 17.92 5.30 -12.62
CA ARG A 309 17.95 5.52 -14.08
C ARG A 309 19.35 5.32 -14.64
N ILE A 310 20.35 5.94 -14.03
CA ILE A 310 21.76 5.83 -14.45
C ILE A 310 22.22 4.36 -14.40
N LYS A 311 21.89 3.64 -13.33
CA LYS A 311 22.22 2.21 -13.21
C LYS A 311 21.54 1.37 -14.29
N ALA A 312 20.25 1.59 -14.54
CA ALA A 312 19.49 0.87 -15.56
C ALA A 312 20.06 1.11 -16.97
N GLU A 313 20.41 2.35 -17.30
CA GLU A 313 21.07 2.69 -18.57
C GLU A 313 22.43 1.99 -18.71
N HIS A 314 23.25 2.00 -17.67
CA HIS A 314 24.55 1.32 -17.70
C HIS A 314 24.41 -0.19 -17.95
N VAL A 315 23.44 -0.83 -17.30
CA VAL A 315 23.13 -2.26 -17.53
C VAL A 315 22.68 -2.51 -18.97
N ARG A 316 21.86 -1.62 -19.56
CA ARG A 316 21.38 -1.75 -20.95
C ARG A 316 22.48 -1.55 -22.00
N VAL A 317 23.43 -0.64 -21.76
CA VAL A 317 24.47 -0.27 -22.73
C VAL A 317 25.68 -1.21 -22.70
N LYS A 318 26.01 -1.78 -21.53
CA LYS A 318 27.21 -2.64 -21.33
C LYS A 318 27.27 -3.87 -22.28
N PRO A 319 26.17 -4.61 -22.54
CA PRO A 319 26.19 -5.71 -23.51
C PRO A 319 26.42 -5.25 -24.95
N MET A 320 25.90 -4.07 -25.32
CA MET A 320 26.06 -3.53 -26.68
C MET A 320 27.50 -3.10 -26.95
N LEU A 321 28.14 -2.46 -25.98
CA LEU A 321 29.58 -2.12 -26.05
C LEU A 321 30.45 -3.36 -26.16
N ASN A 322 30.19 -4.39 -25.34
CA ASN A 322 30.94 -5.64 -25.40
C ASN A 322 30.78 -6.35 -26.75
N ARG A 323 29.58 -6.32 -27.34
CA ARG A 323 29.34 -6.89 -28.68
C ARG A 323 30.10 -6.15 -29.77
N SER A 324 30.11 -4.81 -29.72
CA SER A 324 30.86 -3.97 -30.65
C SER A 324 32.39 -4.13 -30.51
N LEU A 325 32.90 -4.25 -29.28
CA LEU A 325 34.31 -4.53 -28.99
C LEU A 325 34.74 -5.91 -29.52
N ASN A 326 33.93 -6.94 -29.29
CA ASN A 326 34.20 -8.28 -29.80
C ASN A 326 34.20 -8.34 -31.34
N LEU A 327 33.32 -7.57 -32.00
CA LEU A 327 33.28 -7.45 -33.47
C LEU A 327 34.49 -6.70 -34.04
N LEU A 328 35.07 -5.75 -33.28
CA LEU A 328 36.27 -5.03 -33.67
C LEU A 328 37.55 -5.86 -33.47
N GLN A 329 37.57 -6.76 -32.48
CA GLN A 329 38.70 -7.67 -32.22
C GLN A 329 38.71 -8.91 -33.12
N ALA A 330 37.61 -9.19 -33.82
CA ALA A 330 37.48 -10.31 -34.75
C ALA A 330 37.86 -9.96 -36.21
N LYS A 331 38.39 -8.76 -36.46
CA LYS A 331 38.93 -8.31 -37.74
C LYS A 331 40.44 -8.14 -37.66
#